data_AF-A0A0G4MFH7-F1
#
_entry.id   AF-A0A0G4MFH7-F1
#
_cell.length_a   1.000
_cell.length_b   1.000
_cell.length_c   1.000
_cell.angle_alpha   90.00
_cell.angle_beta   90.00
_cell.angle_gamma   90.00
#
_symmetry.space_group_name_H-M   'P 1'
#
loop_
_entity.id
_entity.type
_entity.pdbx_description
1 polymer ?
#
loop_
_entity_poly.entity_id
_entity_poly.type
_entity_poly.pdbx_seq_one_letter_code
_entity_poly.pdbx_strand_id
1 'polypeptide(L)'
;FYIHNDAPLSCRLPSRPAPHVEIAGQKPPEREYVPLVFALAGTLQLSHLHISTHLNVLLHSVPKHHIHPHDSGVLDSGAAYSTSPLSHMQGTASKRLVIGDPLPLSFSVRWFPTPALPKTEGTVEWQGMGGHIYASTVFYSIVSFGAGVTVAGAYFLGVPL
;
A
#
# COMPACT_ATOMS: atom_id res chain seq x y z
N PHE A 1 -3.61 -10.69 -29.68
CA PHE A 1 -4.45 -9.47 -29.69
C PHE A 1 -4.11 -8.67 -28.44
N TYR A 2 -3.33 -7.60 -28.60
CA TYR A 2 -2.92 -6.70 -27.52
C TYR A 2 -3.59 -5.35 -27.76
N ILE A 3 -4.29 -4.81 -26.77
CA ILE A 3 -4.86 -3.45 -26.85
C ILE A 3 -3.68 -2.48 -26.73
N HIS A 4 -3.37 -1.78 -27.82
CA HIS A 4 -2.43 -0.65 -27.79
C HIS A 4 -3.20 0.61 -27.41
N ASN A 5 -2.70 1.35 -26.42
CA ASN A 5 -3.26 2.65 -26.04
C ASN A 5 -2.52 3.74 -26.82
N ASP A 6 -3.22 4.39 -27.76
CA ASP A 6 -2.65 5.50 -28.56
C ASP A 6 -2.43 6.78 -27.74
N ALA A 7 -3.12 6.91 -26.60
CA ALA A 7 -2.87 7.93 -25.58
C ALA A 7 -2.76 7.27 -24.21
N PRO A 8 -1.70 7.56 -23.42
CA PRO A 8 -1.57 6.98 -22.09
C PRO A 8 -2.70 7.47 -21.21
N LEU A 9 -3.52 6.55 -20.70
CA LEU A 9 -4.43 6.81 -19.58
C LEU A 9 -3.57 7.17 -18.38
N SER A 10 -3.24 8.45 -18.27
CA SER A 10 -2.33 8.98 -17.26
C SER A 10 -2.97 10.18 -16.61
N CYS A 11 -2.90 10.24 -15.28
CA CYS A 11 -3.36 11.38 -14.51
C CYS A 11 -2.24 11.87 -13.58
N ARG A 12 -2.38 13.12 -13.14
CA ARG A 12 -1.45 13.76 -12.21
C ARG A 12 -2.08 13.74 -10.83
N LEU A 13 -1.45 13.03 -9.89
CA LEU A 13 -1.85 13.01 -8.49
C LEU A 13 -1.02 14.03 -7.71
N PRO A 14 -1.64 14.87 -6.85
CA PRO A 14 -0.87 15.74 -5.98
C PRO A 14 -0.04 14.90 -5.00
N SER A 15 1.25 15.22 -4.85
CA SER A 15 2.15 14.46 -3.99
C SER A 15 1.86 14.63 -2.50
N ARG A 16 1.22 15.75 -2.15
CA ARG A 16 0.83 16.12 -0.79
C ARG A 16 -0.64 16.56 -0.75
N PRO A 17 -1.34 16.33 0.37
CA PRO A 17 -2.66 16.91 0.59
C PRO A 17 -2.61 18.44 0.54
N ALA A 18 -3.75 19.07 0.27
CA ALA A 18 -3.85 20.52 0.33
C ALA A 18 -3.45 21.02 1.75
N PRO A 19 -2.67 22.11 1.86
CA PRO A 19 -2.30 22.65 3.16
C PRO A 19 -3.55 23.06 3.93
N HIS A 20 -3.66 22.62 5.19
CA HIS A 20 -4.80 22.96 6.05
C HIS A 20 -4.72 24.38 6.60
N VAL A 21 -3.53 24.98 6.61
CA VAL A 21 -3.27 26.32 7.14
C VAL A 21 -2.53 27.14 6.08
N GLU A 22 -3.15 28.23 5.66
CA GLU A 22 -2.51 29.25 4.83
C GLU A 22 -2.04 30.39 5.74
N ILE A 23 -0.73 30.63 5.79
CA ILE A 23 -0.16 31.74 6.56
C ILE A 23 -0.32 33.01 5.72
N ALA A 24 -1.07 33.98 6.23
CA ALA A 24 -1.29 35.26 5.55
C ALA A 24 0.05 35.96 5.24
N GLY A 25 0.29 36.23 3.96
CA GLY A 25 1.52 36.87 3.48
C GLY A 25 2.64 35.92 3.03
N GLN A 26 2.47 34.60 3.18
CA GLN A 26 3.43 33.61 2.70
C GLN A 26 2.89 32.89 1.45
N LYS A 27 3.73 32.75 0.40
CA LYS A 27 3.36 31.98 -0.80
C LYS A 27 3.19 30.50 -0.41
N PRO A 28 2.06 29.85 -0.73
CA PRO A 28 1.91 28.42 -0.47
C PRO A 28 2.97 27.63 -1.23
N PRO A 29 3.47 26.51 -0.67
CA PRO A 29 4.43 25.66 -1.37
C PRO A 29 3.84 25.18 -2.69
N GLU A 30 4.68 25.10 -3.73
CA GLU A 30 4.25 24.62 -5.04
C GLU A 30 3.81 23.15 -4.93
N ARG A 31 2.67 22.83 -5.54
CA ARG A 31 2.16 21.46 -5.53
C ARG A 31 2.94 20.63 -6.53
N GLU A 32 3.72 19.71 -6.02
CA GLU A 32 4.34 18.66 -6.81
C GLU A 32 3.30 17.62 -7.23
N TYR A 33 3.44 17.08 -8.43
CA TYR A 33 2.53 16.09 -8.99
C TYR A 33 3.29 14.83 -9.39
N VAL A 34 2.70 13.68 -9.07
CA VAL A 34 3.18 12.35 -9.41
C VAL A 34 2.37 11.79 -10.57
N PRO A 35 3.00 11.20 -11.59
CA PRO A 35 2.27 10.52 -12.65
C PRO A 35 1.65 9.21 -12.13
N LEU A 36 0.36 9.00 -12.40
CA LEU A 36 -0.30 7.71 -12.27
C LEU A 36 -0.69 7.21 -13.67
N VAL A 37 -0.22 6.02 -14.03
CA VAL A 37 -0.50 5.39 -15.33
C VAL A 37 -1.44 4.21 -15.15
N PHE A 38 -2.45 4.10 -16.01
CA PHE A 38 -3.39 2.98 -16.05
C PHE A 38 -3.10 2.05 -17.23
N ALA A 39 -2.69 0.82 -16.92
CA ALA A 39 -2.53 -0.25 -17.89
C ALA A 39 -3.82 -1.10 -17.94
N LEU A 40 -4.57 -0.97 -19.02
CA LEU A 40 -5.78 -1.77 -19.26
C LEU A 40 -5.46 -3.02 -20.08
N ALA A 41 -6.07 -4.15 -19.70
CA ALA A 41 -5.98 -5.41 -20.43
C ALA A 41 -7.36 -5.78 -20.99
N GLY A 42 -7.35 -6.37 -22.19
CA GLY A 42 -8.58 -6.74 -22.87
C GLY A 42 -8.35 -7.32 -24.26
N THR A 43 -9.45 -7.64 -24.96
CA THR A 43 -9.42 -8.20 -26.31
C THR A 43 -10.36 -7.44 -27.24
N LEU A 44 -9.84 -7.06 -28.41
CA LEU A 44 -10.61 -6.44 -29.47
C LEU A 44 -11.25 -7.52 -30.34
N GLN A 45 -12.58 -7.44 -30.49
CA GLN A 45 -13.33 -8.21 -31.48
C GLN A 45 -13.87 -7.26 -32.57
N LEU A 46 -14.39 -7.85 -33.66
CA LEU A 46 -14.78 -7.09 -34.86
C LEU A 46 -15.80 -5.97 -34.60
N SER A 47 -16.70 -6.16 -33.61
CA SER A 47 -17.79 -5.23 -33.28
C SER A 47 -17.82 -4.76 -31.84
N HIS A 48 -16.92 -5.26 -30.99
CA HIS A 48 -16.94 -4.97 -29.56
C HIS A 48 -15.58 -5.25 -28.91
N LEU A 49 -15.36 -4.59 -27.77
CA LEU A 49 -14.14 -4.70 -26.98
C LEU A 49 -14.47 -5.35 -25.64
N HIS A 50 -13.66 -6.33 -25.22
CA HIS A 50 -13.74 -6.88 -23.87
C HIS A 50 -12.61 -6.26 -23.05
N ILE A 51 -12.93 -5.45 -22.03
CA ILE A 51 -11.94 -4.85 -21.13
C ILE A 51 -12.12 -5.41 -19.72
N SER A 52 -11.02 -5.75 -19.06
CA SER A 52 -11.04 -6.05 -17.63
C SER A 52 -11.15 -4.77 -16.80
N THR A 53 -12.27 -4.64 -16.08
CA THR A 53 -12.66 -3.44 -15.33
C THR A 53 -12.05 -3.35 -13.95
N HIS A 54 -11.51 -4.46 -13.43
CA HIS A 54 -10.83 -4.50 -12.14
C HIS A 54 -9.36 -4.13 -12.28
N LEU A 55 -8.97 -3.08 -11.57
CA LEU A 55 -7.65 -2.48 -11.59
C LEU A 55 -7.03 -2.52 -10.20
N ASN A 56 -5.81 -3.02 -10.09
CA ASN A 56 -5.00 -2.83 -8.90
C ASN A 56 -4.21 -1.53 -9.03
N VAL A 57 -4.32 -0.66 -8.03
CA VAL A 57 -3.60 0.61 -7.96
C VAL A 57 -2.57 0.50 -6.84
N LEU A 58 -1.30 0.66 -7.19
CA LEU A 58 -0.17 0.68 -6.28
C LEU A 58 0.29 2.12 -6.10
N LEU A 59 0.40 2.58 -4.87
CA LEU A 59 0.91 3.90 -4.52
C LEU A 59 2.09 3.75 -3.58
N HIS A 60 3.25 4.27 -3.98
CA HIS A 60 4.44 4.31 -3.16
C HIS A 60 4.57 5.68 -2.51
N SER A 61 4.71 5.67 -1.20
CA SER A 61 4.95 6.84 -0.38
C SER A 61 6.32 6.73 0.28
N VAL A 62 6.98 7.88 0.46
CA VAL A 62 8.22 7.96 1.22
C VAL A 62 7.87 8.40 2.64
N PRO A 63 8.32 7.66 3.66
CA PRO A 63 8.04 8.01 5.04
C PRO A 63 8.83 9.27 5.41
N LYS A 64 8.22 10.05 6.30
CA LYS A 64 8.71 11.32 6.81
C LYS A 64 10.16 11.24 7.30
N HIS A 65 11.01 12.18 6.86
CA HIS A 65 12.20 12.54 7.64
C HIS A 65 11.72 13.46 8.78
N HIS A 66 12.05 13.12 10.03
CA HIS A 66 11.44 13.67 11.27
C HIS A 66 11.75 15.16 11.54
N ILE A 67 11.95 15.99 10.51
CA ILE A 67 12.43 17.37 10.62
C ILE A 67 11.31 18.32 11.09
N HIS A 68 10.04 18.06 10.74
CA HIS A 68 8.91 18.87 11.21
C HIS A 68 7.70 18.05 11.69
N PRO A 69 7.10 18.33 12.86
CA PRO A 69 6.01 17.53 13.44
C PRO A 69 4.75 17.40 12.58
N HIS A 70 4.44 18.39 11.72
CA HIS A 70 3.22 18.42 10.90
C HIS A 70 3.40 18.05 9.43
N ASP A 71 4.57 17.53 9.02
CA ASP A 71 4.80 17.15 7.63
C ASP A 71 4.13 15.80 7.31
N SER A 72 3.25 15.79 6.31
CA SER A 72 2.59 14.59 5.79
C SER A 72 3.53 13.85 4.84
N GLY A 73 3.52 12.51 4.87
CA GLY A 73 4.31 11.70 3.93
C GLY A 73 4.06 12.10 2.47
N VAL A 74 5.09 11.94 1.63
CA VAL A 74 5.06 12.38 0.23
C VAL A 74 4.78 11.16 -0.65
N LEU A 75 3.82 11.28 -1.57
CA LEU A 75 3.65 10.30 -2.64
C LEU A 75 4.83 10.43 -3.61
N ASP A 76 5.48 9.32 -3.91
CA ASP A 76 6.64 9.27 -4.80
C ASP A 76 6.24 8.77 -6.20
N SER A 77 5.49 7.68 -6.25
CA SER A 77 5.12 7.04 -7.52
C SER A 77 3.81 6.26 -7.41
N GLY A 78 3.13 6.09 -8.55
CA GLY A 78 1.87 5.35 -8.62
C GLY A 78 1.71 4.61 -9.94
N ALA A 79 1.18 3.40 -9.91
CA ALA A 79 0.86 2.62 -11.11
C ALA A 79 -0.44 1.83 -10.91
N ALA A 80 -1.27 1.78 -11.94
CA ALA A 80 -2.49 1.01 -11.97
C ALA A 80 -2.44 -0.01 -13.11
N TYR A 81 -2.82 -1.26 -12.83
CA TYR A 81 -2.83 -2.31 -13.84
C TYR A 81 -4.04 -3.22 -13.72
N SER A 82 -4.59 -3.58 -14.88
CA SER A 82 -5.74 -4.46 -15.00
C SER A 82 -5.30 -5.89 -14.81
N THR A 83 -6.01 -6.64 -13.99
CA THR A 83 -5.80 -8.09 -13.89
C THR A 83 -6.66 -8.76 -14.95
N SER A 84 -6.02 -9.31 -15.98
CA SER A 84 -6.71 -10.17 -16.94
C SER A 84 -7.24 -11.42 -16.21
N PRO A 85 -8.47 -11.87 -16.48
CA PRO A 85 -9.00 -13.12 -15.95
C PRO A 85 -8.35 -14.32 -16.67
N LEU A 86 -7.03 -14.53 -16.49
CA LEU A 86 -6.37 -15.79 -16.88
C LEU A 86 -6.60 -16.88 -15.81
N SER A 87 -7.09 -16.51 -14.65
CA SER A 87 -7.30 -17.36 -13.48
C SER A 87 -8.78 -17.57 -13.22
N HIS A 88 -9.36 -18.66 -13.76
CA HIS A 88 -10.57 -19.40 -13.31
C HIS A 88 -11.85 -18.68 -12.83
N MET A 89 -11.90 -17.36 -12.76
CA MET A 89 -13.08 -16.56 -12.46
C MET A 89 -13.78 -16.25 -13.78
N GLN A 90 -14.59 -17.22 -14.20
CA GLN A 90 -15.53 -17.12 -15.31
C GLN A 90 -16.25 -15.74 -15.32
N GLY A 91 -15.90 -14.89 -16.28
CA GLY A 91 -16.83 -13.91 -16.87
C GLY A 91 -17.22 -12.66 -16.08
N THR A 92 -16.81 -12.46 -14.82
CA THR A 92 -17.33 -11.34 -14.01
C THR A 92 -16.49 -10.06 -14.08
N ALA A 93 -15.19 -10.14 -14.37
CA ALA A 93 -14.32 -8.95 -14.36
C ALA A 93 -14.12 -8.30 -15.74
N SER A 94 -14.55 -8.95 -16.83
CA SER A 94 -14.42 -8.42 -18.19
C SER A 94 -15.75 -7.91 -18.70
N LYS A 95 -15.82 -6.63 -19.07
CA LYS A 95 -17.02 -6.00 -19.63
C LYS A 95 -16.90 -5.88 -21.15
N ARG A 96 -17.94 -6.33 -21.85
CA ARG A 96 -18.14 -6.04 -23.28
C ARG A 96 -18.56 -4.58 -23.43
N LEU A 97 -17.89 -3.88 -24.33
CA LEU A 97 -18.10 -2.47 -24.62
C LEU A 97 -18.26 -2.27 -26.13
N VAL A 98 -19.20 -1.42 -26.48
CA VAL A 98 -19.38 -0.82 -27.81
C VAL A 98 -19.17 0.69 -27.69
N ILE A 99 -18.91 1.37 -28.81
CA ILE A 99 -18.75 2.83 -28.84
C ILE A 99 -19.99 3.50 -28.25
N GLY A 100 -19.80 4.32 -27.21
CA GLY A 100 -20.88 4.99 -26.48
C GLY A 100 -21.25 4.32 -25.15
N ASP A 101 -20.79 3.10 -24.89
CA ASP A 101 -21.05 2.42 -23.62
C ASP A 101 -20.21 3.02 -22.49
N PRO A 102 -20.78 3.18 -21.28
CA PRO A 102 -20.01 3.58 -20.11
C PRO A 102 -19.05 2.45 -19.68
N LEU A 103 -17.81 2.83 -19.38
CA LEU A 103 -16.77 1.96 -18.83
C LEU A 103 -16.62 2.17 -17.31
N PRO A 104 -17.36 1.43 -16.47
CA PRO A 104 -17.13 1.45 -15.03
C PRO A 104 -15.82 0.75 -14.70
N LEU A 105 -14.96 1.42 -13.92
CA LEU A 105 -13.69 0.88 -13.44
C LEU A 105 -13.76 0.68 -11.92
N SER A 106 -13.30 -0.48 -11.46
CA SER A 106 -13.23 -0.85 -10.06
C SER A 106 -11.77 -0.85 -9.61
N PHE A 107 -11.43 0.02 -8.67
CA PHE A 107 -10.06 0.19 -8.19
C PHE A 107 -9.84 -0.49 -6.84
N SER A 108 -8.81 -1.33 -6.78
CA SER A 108 -8.27 -1.91 -5.54
C SER A 108 -6.97 -1.17 -5.21
N VAL A 109 -7.04 -0.23 -4.28
CA VAL A 109 -5.92 0.66 -3.95
C VAL A 109 -5.09 0.11 -2.81
N ARG A 110 -3.77 0.00 -3.02
CA ARG A 110 -2.78 -0.42 -2.03
C ARG A 110 -1.70 0.63 -1.86
N TRP A 111 -1.42 0.95 -0.60
CA TRP A 111 -0.42 1.94 -0.21
C TRP A 111 0.81 1.24 0.35
N PHE A 112 1.99 1.61 -0.16
CA PHE A 112 3.27 1.13 0.33
C PHE A 112 4.04 2.29 0.96
N PRO A 113 4.49 2.15 2.22
CA PRO A 113 5.26 3.19 2.92
C PRO A 113 6.72 3.25 2.47
N THR A 114 7.11 2.45 1.47
CA THR A 114 8.47 2.43 0.92
C THR A 114 8.42 2.33 -0.60
N PRO A 115 9.42 2.84 -1.32
CA PRO A 115 9.56 2.65 -2.77
C PRO A 115 9.99 1.23 -3.14
N ALA A 116 10.40 0.41 -2.16
CA ALA A 116 10.79 -0.96 -2.39
C ALA A 116 9.56 -1.87 -2.51
N LEU A 117 9.51 -2.69 -3.56
CA LEU A 117 8.50 -3.74 -3.66
C LEU A 117 8.68 -4.74 -2.50
N PRO A 118 7.58 -5.22 -1.88
CA PRO A 118 7.65 -6.23 -0.84
C PRO A 118 8.31 -7.48 -1.40
N LYS A 119 9.33 -7.99 -0.69
CA LYS A 119 10.13 -9.15 -1.10
C LYS A 119 9.49 -10.48 -0.72
N THR A 120 8.41 -10.46 0.04
CA THR A 120 7.73 -11.65 0.59
C THR A 120 6.48 -11.99 -0.21
N GLU A 121 6.34 -13.26 -0.57
CA GLU A 121 5.20 -13.80 -1.30
C GLU A 121 3.90 -13.66 -0.48
N GLY A 122 3.10 -12.63 -0.79
CA GLY A 122 1.65 -12.67 -0.61
C GLY A 122 1.07 -12.21 0.75
N THR A 123 1.87 -12.04 1.80
CA THR A 123 1.37 -11.45 3.05
C THR A 123 1.74 -9.96 3.11
N VAL A 124 0.74 -9.11 2.92
CA VAL A 124 0.85 -7.67 3.21
C VAL A 124 0.91 -7.54 4.73
N GLU A 125 2.12 -7.62 5.29
CA GLU A 125 2.34 -7.36 6.71
C GLU A 125 2.12 -5.87 6.95
N TRP A 126 1.00 -5.55 7.61
CA TRP A 126 0.70 -4.20 8.07
C TRP A 126 1.84 -3.73 8.97
N GLN A 127 2.72 -2.85 8.48
CA GLN A 127 3.72 -2.15 9.29
C GLN A 127 3.09 -1.03 10.16
N GLY A 128 1.93 -1.32 10.75
CA GLY A 128 1.29 -0.47 11.73
C GLY A 128 1.01 -1.30 12.96
N MET A 129 1.90 -1.19 13.95
CA MET A 129 1.66 -1.58 15.34
C MET A 129 1.63 -3.10 15.61
N GLY A 130 2.79 -3.75 15.63
CA GLY A 130 2.87 -5.17 16.06
C GLY A 130 4.23 -5.87 16.04
N GLY A 131 5.35 -5.16 15.87
CA GLY A 131 6.64 -5.79 15.53
C GLY A 131 7.68 -5.93 16.66
N HIS A 132 7.30 -5.89 17.95
CA HIS A 132 8.30 -5.90 19.04
C HIS A 132 8.19 -7.03 20.07
N ILE A 133 7.28 -7.98 19.90
CA ILE A 133 7.24 -9.17 20.74
C ILE A 133 7.89 -10.32 19.99
N TYR A 134 9.23 -10.36 20.01
CA TYR A 134 9.95 -11.55 19.59
C TYR A 134 9.71 -12.66 20.63
N ALA A 135 9.62 -13.92 20.15
CA ALA A 135 9.54 -15.08 21.04
C ALA A 135 10.69 -15.10 22.07
N SER A 136 11.85 -14.56 21.71
CA SER A 136 13.00 -14.36 22.60
C SER A 136 12.73 -13.35 23.73
N THR A 137 11.96 -12.29 23.49
CA THR A 137 11.58 -11.29 24.51
C THR A 137 10.64 -11.90 25.56
N VAL A 138 9.67 -12.71 25.10
CA VAL A 138 8.75 -13.44 26.00
C VAL A 138 9.51 -14.48 26.81
N PHE A 139 10.38 -15.25 26.17
CA PHE A 139 11.23 -16.24 26.83
C PHE A 139 12.12 -15.61 27.89
N TYR A 140 12.82 -14.52 27.55
CA TYR A 140 13.66 -13.78 28.51
C TYR A 140 12.85 -13.30 29.71
N SER A 141 11.67 -12.72 29.47
CA SER A 141 10.79 -12.22 30.54
C SER A 141 10.34 -13.32 31.50
N ILE A 142 9.96 -14.50 30.98
CA ILE A 142 9.54 -15.65 31.81
C ILE A 142 10.72 -16.22 32.60
N VAL A 143 11.89 -16.36 31.98
CA VAL A 143 13.08 -16.89 32.64
C VAL A 143 13.57 -15.94 33.73
N SER A 144 13.62 -14.63 33.47
CA SER A 144 14.00 -13.62 34.47
C SER A 144 13.01 -13.58 35.64
N PHE A 145 11.71 -13.69 35.36
CA PHE A 145 10.68 -13.77 36.40
C PHE A 145 10.85 -15.04 37.25
N GLY A 146 11.02 -16.20 36.61
CA GLY A 146 11.24 -17.48 37.30
C GLY A 146 12.49 -17.46 38.17
N ALA A 147 13.62 -16.95 37.66
CA ALA A 147 14.85 -16.80 38.43
C ALA A 147 14.65 -15.89 39.65
N GLY A 148 13.96 -14.76 39.48
CA GLY A 148 13.64 -13.83 40.57
C GLY A 148 12.79 -14.47 41.67
N VAL A 149 11.74 -15.21 41.29
CA VAL A 149 10.88 -15.94 42.25
C VAL A 149 11.67 -17.00 43.01
N THR A 150 12.57 -17.72 42.33
CA THR A 150 13.36 -18.78 42.97
C THR A 150 14.36 -18.21 43.98
N VAL A 151 15.06 -17.13 43.63
CA VAL A 151 16.01 -16.44 44.53
C VAL A 151 15.28 -15.83 45.73
N ALA A 152 14.15 -15.15 45.50
CA ALA A 152 13.34 -14.60 46.58
C ALA A 152 12.79 -15.71 47.49
N GLY A 153 12.30 -16.81 46.90
CA GLY A 153 11.81 -17.96 47.65
C GLY A 153 12.89 -18.60 48.53
N ALA A 154 14.09 -18.82 47.99
CA ALA A 154 15.23 -19.35 48.77
C ALA A 154 15.63 -18.40 49.91
N TYR A 155 15.63 -17.09 49.67
CA TYR A 155 15.90 -16.08 50.69
C TYR A 155 14.87 -16.09 51.82
N PHE A 156 13.57 -16.13 51.51
CA PHE A 156 12.51 -16.12 52.52
C PHE A 156 12.36 -17.46 53.26
N LEU A 157 12.70 -18.58 52.62
CA LEU A 157 12.67 -19.91 53.24
C LEU A 157 13.95 -20.22 54.05
N GLY A 158 14.91 -19.29 54.12
CA GLY A 158 16.14 -19.44 54.90
C GLY A 158 17.05 -20.56 54.40
N VAL A 159 16.91 -20.95 53.13
CA VAL A 159 17.80 -21.94 52.51
C VAL A 159 19.13 -21.24 52.23
N PRO A 160 20.28 -21.78 52.71
CA PRO A 160 21.57 -21.23 52.32
C PRO A 160 21.74 -21.42 50.81
N LEU A 161 21.71 -20.32 50.07
CA LEU A 161 22.05 -20.25 48.64
C LEU A 161 23.53 -20.55 48.42
#